data_AF-X0XHL2-F1
#
_entry.id   AF-X0XHL2-F1
#
_cell.length_a   1.000
_cell.length_b   1.000
_cell.length_c   1.000
_cell.angle_alpha   90.00
_cell.angle_beta   90.00
_cell.angle_gamma   90.00
#
_symmetry.space_group_name_H-M   'P 1'
#
loop_
_entity.id
_entity.type
_entity.pdbx_description
1 polymer ?
#
loop_
_entity_poly.entity_id
_entity_poly.type
_entity_poly.pdbx_seq_one_letter_code
_entity_poly.pdbx_strand_id
1 'polypeptide(L)'
;MSRLSCEVGGFYTEEIRESGRRTGFRLITLDGRQGVLAHVDIRRAPHISKYGVDLAVLDYIGVDCLMRAIEEKDVVIIDEIGPM
;
A
#
# COMPACT_ATOMS: atom_id res chain seq x y z
N MET A 1 4.38 -24.71 -14.28
CA MET A 1 4.38 -23.30 -13.88
C MET A 1 5.75 -22.74 -14.20
N SER A 2 5.87 -21.91 -15.24
CA SER A 2 7.09 -21.15 -15.50
C SER A 2 7.24 -20.09 -14.42
N ARG A 3 8.35 -20.11 -13.68
CA ARG A 3 8.74 -19.02 -12.79
C ARG A 3 9.38 -17.93 -13.67
N LEU A 4 8.93 -16.68 -13.51
CA LEU A 4 9.63 -15.54 -14.06
C LEU A 4 10.94 -15.36 -13.29
N SER A 5 12.07 -15.29 -14.00
CA SER A 5 13.37 -14.92 -13.44
C SER A 5 13.55 -13.41 -13.58
N CYS A 6 12.81 -12.65 -12.79
CA CYS A 6 12.85 -11.19 -12.81
C CYS A 6 12.87 -10.62 -11.39
N GLU A 7 13.49 -9.46 -11.23
CA GLU A 7 13.48 -8.70 -9.99
C GLU A 7 12.19 -7.89 -9.89
N VAL A 8 11.51 -7.98 -8.75
CA VAL A 8 10.19 -7.37 -8.55
C VAL A 8 10.28 -6.36 -7.41
N GLY A 9 9.67 -5.19 -7.61
CA GLY A 9 9.49 -4.15 -6.60
C GLY A 9 8.04 -3.67 -6.55
N GLY A 10 7.78 -2.67 -5.70
CA GLY A 10 6.44 -2.11 -5.52
C GLY A 10 5.78 -2.55 -4.22
N PHE A 11 4.47 -2.38 -4.11
CA PHE A 11 3.71 -2.65 -2.90
C PHE A 11 2.37 -3.31 -3.19
N TYR A 12 1.84 -3.96 -2.16
CA TYR A 12 0.49 -4.48 -2.12
C TYR A 12 -0.26 -3.98 -0.89
N THR A 13 -1.58 -4.19 -0.83
CA THR A 13 -2.40 -3.77 0.31
C THR A 13 -2.96 -4.96 1.09
N GLU A 14 -3.09 -4.80 2.40
CA GLU A 14 -3.74 -5.79 3.27
C GLU A 14 -4.85 -5.13 4.10
N GLU A 15 -5.99 -5.82 4.24
CA GLU A 15 -7.06 -5.34 5.09
C GLU A 15 -6.70 -5.43 6.57
N ILE A 16 -6.88 -4.33 7.30
CA ILE A 16 -6.85 -4.32 8.76
C ILE A 16 -8.26 -4.68 9.23
N ARG A 17 -8.36 -5.74 10.03
CA ARG A 17 -9.63 -6.25 10.56
C ARG A 17 -9.60 -6.31 12.07
N GLU A 18 -10.63 -5.77 12.69
CA GLU A 18 -10.86 -5.83 14.14
C GLU A 18 -12.27 -6.37 14.40
N SER A 19 -12.38 -7.36 15.30
CA SER A 19 -13.66 -8.00 15.62
C SER A 19 -14.46 -8.45 14.38
N GLY A 20 -13.77 -8.95 13.36
CA GLY A 20 -14.37 -9.41 12.10
C GLY A 20 -14.76 -8.31 11.10
N ARG A 21 -14.64 -7.03 11.47
CA ARG A 21 -14.92 -5.89 10.58
C ARG A 21 -13.64 -5.30 10.02
N ARG A 22 -13.68 -4.93 8.74
CA ARG A 22 -12.61 -4.13 8.11
C ARG A 22 -12.60 -2.71 8.70
N THR A 23 -11.49 -2.34 9.32
CA THR A 23 -11.22 -1.05 9.96
C THR A 23 -10.19 -0.22 9.21
N GLY A 24 -9.43 -0.81 8.29
CA GLY A 24 -8.49 -0.06 7.48
C GLY A 24 -7.75 -0.91 6.46
N PHE A 25 -6.68 -0.32 5.94
CA PHE A 25 -5.77 -0.91 4.97
C PHE A 25 -4.33 -0.59 5.34
N ARG A 26 -3.47 -1.59 5.21
CA ARG A 26 -2.03 -1.46 5.35
C ARG A 26 -1.39 -1.51 3.96
N LEU A 27 -0.47 -0.61 3.70
CA LEU A 27 0.42 -0.68 2.54
C LEU A 27 1.67 -1.47 2.95
N ILE A 28 2.05 -2.45 2.15
CA ILE A 28 3.23 -3.30 2.39
C ILE A 28 4.05 -3.37 1.12
N THR A 29 5.30 -2.93 1.19
CA THR A 29 6.25 -3.02 0.08
C THR A 29 6.86 -4.42 0.01
N LEU A 30 7.34 -4.81 -1.18
CA LEU A 30 8.03 -6.10 -1.34
C LEU A 30 9.39 -6.15 -0.63
N ASP A 31 9.95 -4.98 -0.24
CA ASP A 31 11.14 -4.88 0.61
C ASP A 31 10.83 -4.95 2.13
N GLY A 32 9.55 -5.10 2.50
CA GLY A 32 9.12 -5.37 3.88
C GLY A 32 8.76 -4.13 4.71
N ARG A 33 8.86 -2.92 4.15
CA ARG A 33 8.33 -1.71 4.79
C ARG A 33 6.81 -1.72 4.77
N GLN A 34 6.20 -1.13 5.79
CA GLN A 34 4.74 -1.09 5.90
C GLN A 34 4.25 0.13 6.68
N GLY A 35 3.01 0.54 6.38
CA GLY A 35 2.32 1.61 7.09
C GLY A 35 0.81 1.51 6.95
N VAL A 36 0.07 2.13 7.87
CA VAL A 36 -1.40 2.20 7.80
C VAL A 36 -1.77 3.24 6.74
N LEU A 37 -2.20 2.77 5.57
CA LEU A 37 -2.59 3.64 4.46
C LEU A 37 -3.93 4.33 4.74
N ALA A 38 -4.89 3.61 5.31
CA ALA A 38 -6.20 4.15 5.63
C ALA A 38 -6.80 3.48 6.87
N HIS A 39 -7.48 4.24 7.72
CA HIS A 39 -8.14 3.71 8.92
C HIS A 39 -9.38 4.53 9.28
N VAL A 40 -10.37 3.88 9.92
CA VAL A 40 -11.58 4.54 10.43
C VAL A 40 -11.31 5.55 11.56
N ASP A 41 -10.16 5.45 12.21
CA ASP A 41 -9.77 6.34 13.31
C ASP A 41 -8.95 7.57 12.87
N ILE A 42 -8.55 7.63 11.60
CA ILE A 42 -7.86 8.80 11.04
C ILE A 42 -8.93 9.85 10.70
N ARG A 43 -9.07 10.88 11.54
CA ARG A 43 -10.18 11.86 11.41
C ARG A 43 -9.83 13.16 10.70
N ARG A 44 -8.55 13.56 10.66
CA ARG A 44 -8.10 14.87 10.13
C ARG A 44 -7.29 14.70 8.83
N ALA A 45 -7.77 13.88 7.92
CA ALA A 45 -7.15 13.61 6.63
C ALA A 45 -8.20 13.55 5.51
N PRO A 46 -7.82 13.49 4.22
CA PRO A 46 -8.75 13.16 3.15
C PRO A 46 -9.42 11.80 3.42
N HIS A 47 -10.68 11.68 3.05
CA HIS A 47 -11.44 10.45 3.28
C HIS A 47 -11.86 9.80 1.96
N ILE A 48 -11.81 8.48 1.96
CA ILE A 48 -12.49 7.63 0.98
C ILE A 48 -13.53 6.82 1.76
N SER A 49 -14.81 7.08 1.50
CA SER A 49 -15.91 6.51 2.27
C SER A 49 -15.73 6.79 3.78
N LYS A 50 -15.62 5.76 4.62
CA LYS A 50 -15.45 5.87 6.08
C LYS A 50 -13.99 5.90 6.55
N TYR A 51 -13.01 5.80 5.65
CA TYR A 51 -11.60 5.71 6.03
C TYR A 51 -10.89 7.04 5.79
N GLY A 52 -10.20 7.55 6.80
CA GLY A 52 -9.21 8.61 6.59
C GLY A 52 -7.93 8.01 6.04
N VAL A 53 -7.34 8.69 5.05
CA VAL A 53 -6.14 8.23 4.32
C VAL A 53 -4.91 8.96 4.86
N ASP A 54 -3.89 8.21 5.27
CA ASP A 54 -2.60 8.76 5.66
C ASP A 54 -1.75 9.01 4.40
N LEU A 55 -1.79 10.26 3.91
CA LEU A 55 -1.00 10.67 2.76
C LEU A 55 0.52 10.59 3.01
N ALA A 56 0.97 10.74 4.26
CA ALA A 56 2.39 10.63 4.56
C ALA A 56 2.87 9.19 4.39
N VAL A 57 2.06 8.19 4.77
CA VAL A 57 2.37 6.78 4.50
C VAL A 57 2.40 6.52 2.99
N LEU A 58 1.45 7.06 2.23
CA LEU A 58 1.45 6.94 0.78
C LEU A 58 2.72 7.53 0.16
N ASP A 59 3.12 8.72 0.56
CA ASP A 59 4.30 9.40 0.00
C ASP A 59 5.61 8.71 0.42
N TYR A 60 5.82 8.51 1.73
CA TYR A 60 7.11 8.03 2.25
C TYR A 60 7.34 6.53 2.08
N ILE A 61 6.27 5.74 1.91
CA ILE A 61 6.38 4.30 1.69
C ILE A 61 5.97 3.94 0.28
N GLY A 62 4.75 4.30 -0.14
CA GLY A 62 4.23 3.95 -1.46
C GLY A 62 5.04 4.57 -2.59
N VAL A 63 5.10 5.90 -2.67
CA VAL A 63 5.78 6.62 -3.75
C VAL A 63 7.28 6.34 -3.76
N ASP A 64 7.97 6.41 -2.61
CA ASP A 64 9.41 6.10 -2.53
C ASP A 64 9.71 4.66 -3.02
N CYS A 65 8.88 3.68 -2.64
CA CYS A 65 9.00 2.32 -3.14
C CYS A 65 8.83 2.24 -4.66
N LEU A 66 7.83 2.92 -5.22
CA LEU A 66 7.59 2.91 -6.67
C LEU A 66 8.75 3.55 -7.44
N MET A 67 9.29 4.68 -6.94
CA MET A 67 10.43 5.35 -7.56
C MET A 67 11.64 4.42 -7.65
N ARG A 68 11.99 3.73 -6.55
CA ARG A 68 13.09 2.75 -6.56
C ARG A 68 12.80 1.56 -7.46
N ALA A 69 11.56 1.05 -7.44
CA ALA A 69 11.19 -0.08 -8.27
C ALA A 69 11.27 0.24 -9.77
N ILE A 70 10.91 1.46 -10.18
CA ILE A 70 11.05 1.93 -11.57
C ILE A 70 12.52 2.01 -12.00
N GLU A 71 13.42 2.37 -11.09
CA GLU A 71 14.86 2.49 -11.40
C GLU A 71 15.60 1.15 -11.39
N GLU A 72 15.20 0.21 -10.53
CA GLU A 72 16.03 -0.95 -10.18
C GLU A 72 15.40 -2.31 -10.51
N LYS A 73 14.11 -2.38 -10.89
CA LYS A 73 13.37 -3.65 -10.99
C LYS A 73 12.80 -3.87 -12.38
N ASP A 74 12.69 -5.13 -12.75
CA ASP A 74 12.10 -5.56 -14.03
C ASP A 74 10.58 -5.42 -14.01
N VAL A 75 9.97 -5.60 -12.83
CA VAL A 75 8.51 -5.57 -12.64
C VAL A 75 8.16 -4.73 -11.42
N VAL A 76 7.20 -3.82 -11.60
CA VAL A 76 6.63 -3.01 -10.52
C VAL A 76 5.21 -3.50 -10.24
N ILE A 77 4.95 -3.89 -9.00
CA ILE A 77 3.62 -4.24 -8.50
C ILE A 77 3.00 -3.04 -7.82
N ILE A 78 1.77 -2.73 -8.21
CA ILE A 78 0.95 -1.73 -7.55
C ILE A 78 -0.41 -2.37 -7.35
N ASP A 79 -0.73 -2.71 -6.11
CA ASP A 79 -2.08 -3.10 -5.74
C ASP A 79 -2.92 -1.86 -5.39
N GLU A 80 -4.22 -1.95 -5.66
CA GLU A 80 -5.22 -0.95 -5.34
C GLU A 80 -4.98 0.45 -5.94
N ILE A 81 -5.33 0.62 -7.22
CA ILE A 81 -5.35 1.93 -7.91
C ILE A 81 -6.80 2.42 -8.00
N GLY A 82 -7.36 2.91 -6.90
CA GLY A 82 -8.75 3.39 -6.87
C GLY A 82 -9.37 3.52 -5.48
N PRO A 83 -10.68 3.85 -5.40
CA PRO A 83 -11.42 3.89 -4.14
C PRO A 83 -11.62 2.48 -3.55
N MET A 84 -11.32 2.35 -2.26
CA MET A 84 -11.32 1.11 -1.45
C MET A 84 -12.64 0.82 -0.69
#